data_AF-A0A8T0QEN1-F1
#
_entry.id   AF-A0A8T0QEN1-F1
#
_cell.length_a   1.000
_cell.length_b   1.000
_cell.length_c   1.000
_cell.angle_alpha   90.00
_cell.angle_beta   90.00
_cell.angle_gamma   90.00
#
_symmetry.space_group_name_H-M   'P 1'
#
loop_
_entity.id
_entity.type
_entity.pdbx_description
1 polymer ?
#
loop_
_entity_poly.entity_id
_entity_poly.type
_entity_poly.pdbx_seq_one_letter_code
_entity_poly.pdbx_strand_id
1 'polypeptide(L)'
;MIRASASVGSPPSEEKVQARRQMVARVFLKSLQPGEVVFRKVSWAIHCAFRGVVLGGSGARGQKLAEAALRRVGAAKLVGRVVKAAEVVIKVATVSEKVYGPWYAALM
;
A
#
# COMPACT_ATOMS: atom_id res chain seq x y z
N MET A 1 48.12 -20.03 -21.36
CA MET A 1 46.69 -20.37 -21.23
C MET A 1 46.40 -20.71 -19.77
N ILE A 2 45.69 -19.87 -19.02
CA ILE A 2 45.23 -20.18 -17.66
C ILE A 2 43.70 -20.13 -17.70
N ARG A 3 43.06 -21.30 -17.71
CA ARG A 3 41.60 -21.42 -17.62
C ARG A 3 41.25 -21.45 -16.14
N ALA A 4 40.71 -20.34 -15.63
CA ALA A 4 40.13 -20.31 -14.30
C ALA A 4 38.86 -21.17 -14.30
N SER A 5 38.95 -22.37 -13.73
CA SER A 5 37.78 -23.18 -13.43
C SER A 5 37.01 -22.52 -12.28
N ALA A 6 35.93 -21.81 -12.60
CA ALA A 6 34.95 -21.45 -11.59
C ALA A 6 34.38 -22.75 -11.01
N SER A 7 34.67 -23.04 -9.75
CA SER A 7 34.00 -24.14 -9.06
C SER A 7 32.52 -23.76 -8.96
N VAL A 8 31.70 -24.45 -9.74
CA VAL A 8 30.26 -24.48 -9.51
C VAL A 8 30.09 -25.18 -8.17
N GLY A 9 29.96 -24.40 -7.10
CA GLY A 9 29.74 -24.93 -5.76
C GLY A 9 28.55 -25.89 -5.77
N SER A 10 28.68 -27.02 -5.07
CA SER A 10 27.63 -28.04 -4.96
C SER A 10 26.27 -27.40 -4.64
N PRO A 11 25.16 -27.94 -5.18
CA PRO A 11 23.83 -27.43 -4.89
C PRO A 11 23.63 -27.35 -3.36
N PRO A 12 23.01 -26.26 -2.87
CA PRO A 12 22.83 -26.07 -1.44
C PRO A 12 22.04 -27.26 -0.87
N SER A 13 22.51 -27.79 0.26
CA SER A 13 21.79 -28.85 0.97
C SER A 13 20.37 -28.39 1.34
N GLU A 14 19.43 -29.32 1.45
CA GLU A 14 18.04 -29.00 1.80
C GLU A 14 17.94 -28.20 3.10
N GLU A 15 18.79 -28.51 4.09
CA GLU A 15 18.90 -27.74 5.33
C GLU A 15 19.28 -26.27 5.10
N LYS A 16 20.23 -26.00 4.20
CA LYS A 16 20.62 -24.62 3.84
C LYS A 16 19.49 -23.89 3.13
N VAL A 17 18.75 -24.59 2.26
CA VAL A 17 17.56 -24.02 1.59
C VAL A 17 16.47 -23.69 2.60
N GLN A 18 16.21 -24.59 3.54
CA GLN A 18 15.18 -24.42 4.56
C GLN A 18 15.53 -23.30 5.55
N ALA A 19 16.78 -23.23 6.01
CA ALA A 19 17.25 -22.15 6.86
C ALA A 19 17.11 -20.78 6.16
N ARG A 20 17.45 -20.70 4.88
CA ARG A 20 17.26 -19.47 4.09
C ARG A 20 15.79 -19.08 3.96
N ARG A 21 14.90 -20.05 3.72
CA ARG A 21 13.45 -19.80 3.69
C ARG A 21 12.93 -19.26 5.01
N GLN A 22 13.32 -19.87 6.13
CA GLN A 22 12.92 -19.41 7.47
C GLN A 22 13.42 -17.99 7.76
N MET A 23 14.67 -17.69 7.39
CA MET A 23 15.23 -16.35 7.52
C MET A 23 14.44 -15.32 6.70
N VAL A 24 14.16 -15.62 5.43
CA VAL A 24 13.39 -14.73 4.55
C VAL A 24 11.97 -14.51 5.08
N ALA A 25 11.30 -15.57 5.55
CA ALA A 25 9.98 -15.48 6.15
C ALA A 25 9.98 -14.59 7.40
N ARG A 26 11.00 -14.71 8.26
CA ARG A 26 11.13 -13.88 9.46
C ARG A 26 11.33 -12.41 9.12
N VAL A 27 12.22 -12.09 8.17
CA VAL A 27 12.46 -10.72 7.71
C VAL A 27 11.19 -10.13 7.08
N PHE A 28 10.50 -10.92 6.26
CA PHE A 28 9.24 -10.52 5.64
C PHE A 28 8.19 -10.21 6.70
N LEU A 29 7.93 -11.13 7.64
CA LEU A 29 6.96 -10.92 8.72
C LEU A 29 7.32 -9.71 9.58
N LYS A 30 8.60 -9.53 9.90
CA LYS A 30 9.07 -8.33 10.61
C LYS A 30 8.72 -7.07 9.83
N SER A 31 8.99 -7.03 8.52
CA SER A 31 8.71 -5.85 7.69
C SER A 31 7.23 -5.43 7.63
N LEU A 32 6.30 -6.33 7.97
CA LEU A 32 4.87 -6.08 8.07
C LEU A 32 4.43 -5.51 9.42
N GLN A 33 5.31 -5.52 10.44
CA GLN A 33 4.95 -5.01 11.77
C GLN A 33 4.82 -3.48 11.77
N PRO A 34 3.90 -2.92 12.57
CA PRO A 34 3.82 -1.49 12.78
C PRO A 34 5.15 -0.92 13.30
N GLY A 35 5.54 0.25 12.80
CA GLY A 35 6.79 0.92 13.17
C GLY A 35 7.94 0.66 12.19
N GLU A 36 7.93 -0.49 11.51
CA GLU A 36 8.94 -0.83 10.52
C GLU A 36 8.84 0.05 9.26
N VAL A 37 10.00 0.29 8.62
CA VAL A 37 10.13 1.27 7.54
C VAL A 37 9.27 0.90 6.33
N VAL A 38 9.24 -0.39 5.97
CA VAL A 38 8.45 -0.90 4.84
C VAL A 38 6.96 -0.72 5.10
N PHE A 39 6.46 -1.18 6.25
CA PHE A 39 5.07 -1.02 6.64
C PHE A 39 4.65 0.46 6.60
N ARG A 40 5.44 1.35 7.21
CA ARG A 40 5.18 2.80 7.23
C ARG A 40 5.11 3.42 5.82
N LYS A 41 6.04 3.03 4.94
CA LYS A 41 6.09 3.55 3.57
C LYS A 41 4.86 3.11 2.76
N VAL A 42 4.47 1.85 2.89
CA VAL A 42 3.30 1.30 2.18
C VAL A 42 2.00 1.88 2.73
N SER A 43 1.83 1.93 4.05
CA SER A 43 0.62 2.48 4.69
C SER A 43 0.46 3.97 4.38
N TRP A 44 1.55 4.74 4.36
CA TRP A 44 1.53 6.14 3.93
C TRP A 44 1.10 6.30 2.48
N ALA A 45 1.62 5.48 1.56
CA ALA A 45 1.21 5.53 0.15
C ALA A 45 -0.28 5.22 -0.01
N ILE A 46 -0.81 4.23 0.73
CA ILE A 46 -2.25 3.91 0.75
C ILE A 46 -3.04 5.08 1.33
N HIS A 47 -2.60 5.69 2.42
CA HIS A 47 -3.24 6.85 3.03
C HIS A 47 -3.32 8.04 2.06
N CYS A 48 -2.20 8.37 1.38
CA CYS A 48 -2.18 9.41 0.35
C CYS A 48 -3.10 9.08 -0.82
N ALA A 49 -3.11 7.82 -1.26
CA ALA A 49 -3.99 7.40 -2.35
C ALA A 49 -5.47 7.54 -1.97
N PHE A 50 -5.82 7.11 -0.76
CA PHE A 50 -7.18 7.22 -0.22
C PHE A 50 -7.63 8.67 -0.11
N ARG A 51 -6.78 9.55 0.45
CA ARG A 51 -7.05 10.99 0.50
C ARG A 51 -7.19 11.62 -0.87
N GLY A 52 -6.38 11.17 -1.84
CA GLY A 52 -6.48 11.60 -3.23
C GLY A 52 -7.85 11.32 -3.84
N VAL A 53 -8.46 10.16 -3.54
CA VAL A 53 -9.82 9.86 -3.98
C VAL A 53 -10.87 10.61 -3.17
N VAL A 54 -10.77 10.63 -1.85
CA VAL A 54 -11.78 11.29 -0.99
C VAL A 54 -11.89 12.78 -1.32
N LEU A 55 -10.77 13.47 -1.52
CA LEU A 55 -10.74 14.90 -1.81
C LEU A 55 -10.89 15.21 -3.31
N GLY A 56 -10.45 14.31 -4.18
CA GLY A 56 -10.48 14.47 -5.64
C GLY A 56 -11.72 13.87 -6.33
N GLY A 57 -12.59 13.22 -5.57
CA GLY A 57 -13.73 12.43 -6.07
C GLY A 57 -13.33 11.05 -6.63
N SER A 58 -14.31 10.17 -6.84
CA SER A 58 -14.10 8.81 -7.37
C SER A 58 -13.85 8.75 -8.90
N GLY A 59 -13.99 9.89 -9.59
CA GLY A 59 -13.73 10.02 -11.02
C GLY A 59 -12.24 10.04 -11.41
N ALA A 60 -11.97 10.42 -12.66
CA ALA A 60 -10.62 10.37 -13.25
C ALA A 60 -9.56 11.14 -12.45
N ARG A 61 -9.93 12.27 -11.82
CA ARG A 61 -8.99 13.09 -11.02
C ARG A 61 -8.50 12.34 -9.78
N GLY A 62 -9.40 11.85 -8.94
CA GLY A 62 -9.02 11.12 -7.73
C GLY A 62 -8.34 9.78 -8.05
N GLN A 63 -8.74 9.11 -9.14
CA GLN A 63 -8.05 7.92 -9.63
C GLN A 63 -6.59 8.20 -10.01
N LYS A 64 -6.31 9.28 -10.75
CA LYS A 64 -4.94 9.69 -11.09
C LYS A 64 -4.11 10.02 -9.84
N LEU A 65 -4.70 10.69 -8.85
CA LEU A 65 -4.03 10.98 -7.57
C LEU A 65 -3.70 9.70 -6.79
N ALA A 66 -4.65 8.76 -6.73
CA ALA A 66 -4.44 7.46 -6.11
C ALA A 66 -3.35 6.64 -6.81
N GLU A 67 -3.39 6.62 -8.15
CA GLU A 67 -2.39 5.92 -8.95
C GLU A 67 -0.98 6.49 -8.75
N ALA A 68 -0.84 7.82 -8.75
CA ALA A 68 0.43 8.48 -8.52
C ALA A 68 1.05 8.13 -7.15
N ALA A 69 0.22 8.01 -6.11
CA ALA A 69 0.68 7.59 -4.78
C ALA A 69 1.07 6.11 -4.73
N LEU A 70 0.22 5.22 -5.26
CA LEU A 70 0.46 3.77 -5.22
C LEU A 70 1.59 3.30 -6.13
N ARG A 71 1.83 4.01 -7.24
CA ARG A 71 2.93 3.69 -8.18
C ARG A 71 4.30 3.75 -7.49
N ARG A 72 4.47 4.61 -6.48
CA ARG A 72 5.73 4.75 -5.70
C ARG A 72 6.09 3.51 -4.88
N VAL A 73 5.12 2.63 -4.63
CA VAL A 73 5.30 1.37 -3.89
C VAL A 73 4.98 0.14 -4.75
N GLY A 74 4.88 0.30 -6.08
CA GLY A 74 4.58 -0.80 -7.00
C GLY A 74 3.13 -1.31 -6.93
N ALA A 75 2.23 -0.57 -6.28
CA ALA A 75 0.87 -1.02 -5.99
C ALA A 75 -0.21 -0.41 -6.91
N ALA A 76 0.17 0.10 -8.09
CA ALA A 76 -0.75 0.81 -8.99
C ALA A 76 -1.99 -0.04 -9.40
N LYS A 77 -1.86 -1.38 -9.46
CA LYS A 77 -2.99 -2.28 -9.73
C LYS A 77 -4.07 -2.27 -8.64
N LEU A 78 -3.80 -1.70 -7.46
CA LEU A 78 -4.75 -1.61 -6.35
C LEU A 78 -5.62 -0.34 -6.37
N VAL A 79 -5.44 0.57 -7.33
CA VAL A 79 -6.22 1.83 -7.42
C VAL A 79 -7.72 1.57 -7.35
N GLY A 80 -8.23 0.59 -8.11
CA GLY A 80 -9.66 0.27 -8.10
C GLY A 80 -10.18 -0.16 -6.72
N ARG A 81 -9.36 -0.84 -5.91
CA ARG A 81 -9.74 -1.22 -4.53
C ARG A 81 -9.77 0.00 -3.61
N VAL A 82 -8.80 0.90 -3.75
CA VAL A 82 -8.76 2.16 -2.99
C VAL A 82 -9.95 3.04 -3.32
N VAL A 83 -10.31 3.15 -4.61
CA VAL A 83 -11.46 3.96 -5.06
C VAL A 83 -12.76 3.44 -4.46
N LYS A 84 -13.02 2.13 -4.56
CA LYS A 84 -14.21 1.50 -3.97
C LYS A 84 -14.31 1.74 -2.47
N ALA A 85 -13.20 1.65 -1.74
CA ALA A 85 -13.20 1.90 -0.31
C ALA A 85 -13.40 3.39 0.03
N ALA A 86 -12.81 4.30 -0.74
CA ALA A 86 -12.97 5.74 -0.59
C ALA A 86 -14.40 6.21 -0.90
N GLU A 87 -15.10 5.58 -1.85
CA GLU A 87 -16.51 5.87 -2.16
C GLU A 87 -17.43 5.69 -0.95
N VAL A 88 -17.15 4.71 -0.08
CA VAL A 88 -17.91 4.52 1.17
C VAL A 88 -17.74 5.74 2.07
N VAL A 89 -16.50 6.22 2.24
CA VAL A 89 -16.20 7.39 3.07
C VAL A 89 -16.79 8.67 2.48
N ILE A 90 -16.72 8.83 1.15
CA ILE A 90 -17.37 9.96 0.45
C ILE A 90 -18.87 9.96 0.73
N LYS A 91 -19.54 8.81 0.57
CA LYS A 91 -20.98 8.69 0.84
C LYS A 91 -21.31 9.02 2.29
N VAL A 92 -20.56 8.50 3.26
CA VAL A 92 -20.74 8.83 4.68
C VAL A 92 -20.61 10.33 4.90
N ALA A 93 -19.55 10.96 4.39
CA ALA A 93 -19.34 12.39 4.51
C ALA A 93 -20.49 13.21 3.88
N THR A 94 -20.99 12.83 2.70
CA THR A 94 -22.12 13.49 2.04
C THR A 94 -23.41 13.34 2.83
N VAL A 95 -23.69 12.16 3.40
CA VAL A 95 -24.90 11.95 4.20
C VAL A 95 -24.80 12.73 5.51
N SER A 96 -23.64 12.70 6.18
CA SER A 96 -23.40 13.47 7.39
C SER A 96 -23.56 14.98 7.17
N GLU A 97 -23.04 15.50 6.06
CA GLU A 97 -23.21 16.91 5.70
C GLU A 97 -24.69 17.27 5.47
N LYS A 98 -25.46 16.43 4.78
CA LYS A 98 -26.89 16.68 4.57
C LYS A 98 -27.72 16.63 5.85
N VAL A 99 -27.38 15.73 6.77
CA VAL A 99 -28.13 15.54 8.02
C VAL A 99 -27.76 16.60 9.06
N TYR A 100 -26.46 16.81 9.29
CA TYR A 100 -25.98 17.69 10.35
C TYR A 100 -25.66 19.11 9.86
N GLY A 101 -25.45 19.32 8.56
CA GLY A 101 -25.14 20.62 7.97
C GLY A 101 -26.16 21.70 8.30
N PRO A 102 -27.48 21.46 8.17
CA PRO A 102 -28.49 22.45 8.55
C PRO A 102 -28.43 22.83 10.03
N TRP A 103 -28.12 21.86 10.91
CA TRP A 103 -27.97 22.12 12.35
C TRP A 103 -26.72 22.97 12.63
N TYR A 104 -25.58 22.65 12.01
CA TYR A 104 -24.36 23.45 12.11
C TYR A 104 -24.54 24.87 11.56
N ALA A 105 -25.30 25.03 10.47
CA ALA A 105 -25.58 26.34 9.88
C ALA A 105 -26.47 27.23 10.77
N ALA A 106 -27.30 26.63 11.63
CA ALA A 106 -28.12 27.38 12.58
C ALA A 106 -27.38 27.77 13.88
N LEU A 107 -26.22 27.14 14.15
CA LEU A 107 -25.36 27.48 15.30
C LEU A 107 -24.32 28.56 15.00
N MET A 108 -24.04 28.81 13.73
CA MET A 108 -23.11 29.84 13.23
C MET A 108 -23.90 31.12 12.92
#